data_AF-A0A3S1B7A4-F1
#
_entry.id   AF-A0A3S1B7A4-F1
#
_cell.length_a   1.000
_cell.length_b   1.000
_cell.length_c   1.000
_cell.angle_alpha   90.00
_cell.angle_beta   90.00
_cell.angle_gamma   90.00
#
_symmetry.space_group_name_H-M   'P 1'
#
loop_
_entity.id
_entity.type
_entity.pdbx_description
1 polymer ?
#
loop_
_entity_poly.entity_id
_entity_poly.type
_entity_poly.pdbx_seq_one_letter_code
_entity_poly.pdbx_strand_id
1 'polypeptide(L)' 'MTPSPNLAEVVRAACIKAALDAYEEGGILGLCAEGRWEYAISALQQLDLEALIRDHILVERRE' A
#
# COMPACT_ATOMS: atom_id res chain seq x y z
N MET A 1 -18.69 -7.60 -15.56
CA MET A 1 -18.64 -7.99 -14.13
C MET A 1 -17.22 -8.47 -13.84
N THR A 2 -16.34 -7.59 -13.40
CA THR A 2 -15.03 -8.03 -12.88
C THR A 2 -15.24 -8.56 -11.48
N PRO A 3 -14.73 -9.75 -11.12
CA PRO A 3 -14.85 -10.25 -9.76
C PRO A 3 -14.14 -9.30 -8.79
N SER A 4 -14.73 -9.10 -7.61
CA SER A 4 -14.09 -8.37 -6.52
C SER A 4 -12.72 -9.01 -6.22
N PRO A 5 -11.63 -8.22 -6.15
CA PRO A 5 -10.31 -8.77 -5.89
C PRO A 5 -10.29 -9.45 -4.53
N ASN A 6 -9.74 -10.67 -4.47
CA ASN A 6 -9.55 -11.34 -3.19
C ASN A 6 -8.60 -10.53 -2.28
N LEU A 7 -8.65 -10.80 -0.97
CA LEU A 7 -7.85 -10.10 0.03
C LEU A 7 -6.35 -10.00 -0.33
N ALA A 8 -5.76 -11.06 -0.90
CA ALA A 8 -4.34 -11.05 -1.25
C ALA A 8 -4.02 -10.03 -2.35
N GLU A 9 -4.90 -9.86 -3.33
CA GLU A 9 -4.76 -8.84 -4.37
C GLU A 9 -5.00 -7.43 -3.82
N VAL A 10 -5.91 -7.25 -2.85
CA VAL A 10 -6.09 -5.97 -2.16
C VAL A 10 -4.83 -5.59 -1.37
N VAL A 11 -4.25 -6.53 -0.62
CA VAL A 11 -2.99 -6.32 0.12
C VAL A 11 -1.85 -6.00 -0.85
N ARG A 12 -1.72 -6.75 -1.95
CA ARG A 12 -0.69 -6.49 -2.97
C ARG A 12 -0.80 -5.08 -3.53
N ALA A 13 -2.01 -4.66 -3.91
CA ALA A 13 -2.25 -3.34 -4.46
C ALA A 13 -1.89 -2.24 -3.45
N ALA A 14 -2.24 -2.42 -2.17
CA ALA A 14 -1.91 -1.47 -1.12
C ALA A 14 -0.40 -1.34 -0.89
N CYS A 15 0.35 -2.45 -0.86
CA CYS A 15 1.80 -2.43 -0.76
C CYS A 15 2.44 -1.70 -1.94
N ILE A 16 2.04 -2.03 -3.18
CA ILE A 16 2.59 -1.38 -4.38
C ILE A 16 2.31 0.13 -4.34
N LYS A 17 1.09 0.52 -3.96
CA LYS A 17 0.72 1.93 -3.84
C LYS A 17 1.59 2.65 -2.80
N ALA A 18 1.69 2.10 -1.59
CA ALA A 18 2.48 2.72 -0.52
C ALA A 18 3.95 2.90 -0.92
N ALA A 19 4.54 1.91 -1.59
CA ALA A 19 5.92 1.99 -2.06
C ALA A 19 6.11 3.06 -3.15
N LEU A 20 5.19 3.16 -4.11
CA LEU A 20 5.24 4.16 -5.19
C LEU A 20 5.06 5.59 -4.64
N ASP A 21 4.04 5.78 -3.80
CA ASP A 21 3.74 7.08 -3.18
C ASP A 21 4.95 7.58 -2.36
N ALA A 22 5.55 6.71 -1.54
CA ALA A 22 6.72 7.05 -0.73
C ALA A 22 7.98 7.30 -1.58
N TYR A 23 8.17 6.56 -2.68
CA TYR A 23 9.30 6.80 -3.58
C TYR A 23 9.19 8.17 -4.28
N GLU A 24 7.99 8.54 -4.71
CA GLU A 24 7.69 9.85 -5.30
C GLU A 24 7.86 10.98 -4.28
N GLU A 25 7.30 10.81 -3.08
CA GLU A 25 7.44 11.74 -1.97
C GLU A 25 8.91 11.95 -1.59
N GLY A 26 9.69 10.87 -1.46
CA GLY A 26 11.12 10.95 -1.21
C GLY A 26 11.85 11.76 -2.29
N GLY A 27 11.35 11.74 -3.54
CA GLY A 27 11.85 12.59 -4.60
C GLY A 27 11.53 14.06 -4.43
N ILE A 28 10.31 14.38 -3.99
CA ILE A 28 9.91 15.75 -3.62
C ILE A 28 10.75 16.27 -2.46
N LEU A 29 11.08 15.42 -1.49
CA LEU A 29 11.94 15.72 -0.35
C LEU A 29 13.43 15.83 -0.70
N GLY A 30 13.82 15.57 -1.94
CA GLY A 30 15.21 15.70 -2.41
C GLY A 30 16.11 14.52 -2.07
N LEU A 31 15.55 13.37 -1.68
CA LEU A 31 16.33 12.15 -1.43
C LEU A 31 16.95 11.63 -2.73
N CYS A 32 18.15 11.05 -2.60
CA CYS A 32 18.77 10.26 -3.65
C CYS A 32 18.00 8.95 -3.89
N ALA A 33 18.33 8.20 -4.95
CA ALA A 33 17.62 6.97 -5.30
C ALA A 33 17.61 5.92 -4.18
N GLU A 34 18.71 5.77 -3.43
CA GLU A 34 18.81 4.87 -2.28
C GLU A 34 17.94 5.34 -1.12
N GLY A 35 18.00 6.63 -0.77
CA GLY A 35 17.16 7.19 0.28
C GLY A 35 15.66 7.08 -0.03
N ARG A 36 15.25 7.23 -1.30
CA ARG A 36 13.87 6.97 -1.73
C ARG A 36 13.46 5.51 -1.56
N TRP A 37 14.38 4.59 -1.83
CA TRP A 37 14.15 3.16 -1.63
C TRP A 37 13.97 2.84 -0.14
N GLU A 38 14.85 3.33 0.73
CA GLU A 38 14.74 3.15 2.19
C GLU A 38 13.44 3.77 2.74
N TYR A 39 13.04 4.92 2.21
CA TYR A 39 11.79 5.56 2.58
C TYR A 39 10.56 4.73 2.15
N ALA A 40 10.57 4.18 0.93
CA ALA A 40 9.53 3.25 0.47
C ALA A 40 9.45 1.96 1.31
N ILE A 41 10.59 1.39 1.72
CA ILE A 41 10.62 0.24 2.63
C ILE A 41 10.03 0.62 4.00
N SER A 42 10.35 1.81 4.51
CA SER A 42 9.80 2.31 5.78
C SER A 42 8.28 2.46 5.69
N ALA A 43 7.75 3.03 4.59
CA ALA A 43 6.31 3.15 4.37
C ALA A 43 5.61 1.78 4.33
N LEU A 44 6.21 0.79 3.68
CA LEU A 44 5.69 -0.58 3.66
C LEU A 44 5.63 -1.20 5.07
N GLN A 45 6.64 -0.96 5.91
CA GLN A 45 6.67 -1.47 7.28
C GLN A 45 5.62 -0.81 8.20
N GLN A 46 5.18 0.41 7.86
CA GLN A 46 4.16 1.15 8.61
C GLN A 46 2.74 0.94 8.08
N LEU A 47 2.56 0.15 7.01
CA LEU A 47 1.24 -0.10 6.44
C LEU A 47 0.34 -0.84 7.45
N ASP A 48 -0.80 -0.25 7.79
CA ASP A 48 -1.78 -0.86 8.70
C ASP A 48 -2.59 -1.95 7.99
N LEU A 49 -2.03 -3.17 8.02
CA LEU A 49 -2.67 -4.35 7.43
C LEU A 49 -3.95 -4.75 8.19
N GLU A 50 -4.06 -4.46 9.48
CA GLU A 50 -5.25 -4.83 10.25
C GLU A 50 -6.45 -3.98 9.83
N ALA A 51 -6.25 -2.67 9.67
CA ALA A 51 -7.26 -1.78 9.09
C ALA A 51 -7.66 -2.24 7.68
N LEU A 52 -6.68 -2.57 6.83
CA LEU A 52 -6.95 -3.01 5.45
C LEU A 52 -7.77 -4.32 5.40
N ILE A 53 -7.44 -5.30 6.23
CA ILE A 53 -8.19 -6.57 6.33
C ILE A 53 -9.60 -6.30 6.85
N ARG A 54 -9.74 -5.46 7.87
CA ARG A 54 -11.04 -5.06 8.44
C ARG A 54 -11.92 -4.42 7.37
N ASP A 55 -11.37 -3.48 6.60
CA ASP A 55 -12.10 -2.78 5.53
C ASP A 55 -12.54 -3.74 4.43
N HIS A 56 -11.67 -4.66 3.99
CA HIS A 56 -12.05 -5.68 3.02
C HIS A 56 -13.21 -6.56 3.53
N ILE A 57 -13.16 -7.02 4.78
CA ILE A 57 -14.26 -7.80 5.37
C ILE A 57 -15.57 -6.99 5.43
N LEU A 58 -15.49 -5.70 5.74
CA LEU A 58 -16.67 -4.83 5.79
C LEU A 58 -17.26 -4.57 4.40
N VAL A 59 -16.44 -4.48 3.37
CA VAL A 59 -16.88 -4.36 1.97
C VAL A 59 -17.59 -5.65 1.54
N GLU A 60 -16.97 -6.81 1.75
CA GLU A 60 -17.54 -8.11 1.38
C GLU A 60 -18.86 -8.43 2.11
N ARG A 61 -19.10 -7.87 3.31
CA ARG A 61 -20.37 -8.03 4.04
C ARG A 61 -21.49 -7.09 3.61
N ARG A 62 -21.18 -6.08 2.79
CA ARG A 62 -22.15 -5.12 2.27
C ARG A 62 -22.68 -5.49 0.89
N GLU A 63 -21.99 -6.38 0.17
CA GLU A 63 -22.42 -6.97 -1.09
C GLU A 63 -23.22 -8.27 -0.88
#